data_AF-A0A7D5TMR8-F1
#
_entry.id   AF-A0A7D5TMR8-F1
#
_cell.length_a   1.000
_cell.length_b   1.000
_cell.length_c   1.000
_cell.angle_alpha   90.00
_cell.angle_beta   90.00
_cell.angle_gamma   90.00
#
_symmetry.space_group_name_H-M   'P 1'
#
loop_
_entity.id
_entity.type
_entity.pdbx_description
1 polymer ?
#
loop_
_entity_poly.entity_id
_entity_poly.type
_entity_poly.pdbx_seq_one_letter_code
_entity_poly.pdbx_strand_id
1 'polypeptide(L)'
;MSTETGRPRYVIYLNEACEQLDDLDNSLERRIRKQSEEFLHVWNASDVFNKSVTDDVDYIKKDRGETRAFGTYIALNGYHILLVLTVFKEDVKNDYWLQNAIYQSRAEDYQEELEDVSQDGPLDTYIENLRNNDDYIVVGPRE
;
A
#
# COMPACT_ATOMS: atom_id res chain seq x y z
N MET A 1 3.09 16.90 12.28
CA MET A 1 1.73 17.35 11.89
C MET A 1 0.84 16.14 11.98
N SER A 2 -0.16 16.17 12.86
CA SER A 2 -1.06 15.04 13.09
C SER A 2 -2.17 15.06 12.03
N THR A 3 -2.46 13.90 11.43
CA THR A 3 -3.63 13.70 10.56
C THR A 3 -4.92 13.85 11.39
N GLU A 4 -6.05 14.20 10.76
CA GLU A 4 -7.32 14.54 11.45
C GLU A 4 -7.80 13.45 12.44
N THR A 5 -7.38 12.20 12.25
CA THR A 5 -7.79 11.08 13.11
C THR A 5 -6.87 10.85 14.32
N GLY A 6 -5.66 11.43 14.35
CA GLY A 6 -4.64 11.11 15.38
C GLY A 6 -4.20 9.65 15.38
N ARG A 7 -4.61 8.88 14.37
CA ARG A 7 -4.44 7.43 14.26
C ARG A 7 -3.15 7.10 13.51
N PRO A 8 -2.42 6.05 13.92
CA PRO A 8 -1.21 5.61 13.22
C PRO A 8 -1.54 5.21 11.79
N ARG A 9 -0.72 5.69 10.86
CA ARG A 9 -0.81 5.35 9.44
C ARG A 9 0.42 4.57 9.02
N TYR A 10 0.20 3.52 8.25
CA TYR A 10 1.26 2.68 7.70
C TYR A 10 1.09 2.52 6.19
N VAL A 11 2.21 2.46 5.48
CA VAL A 11 2.31 1.99 4.10
C VAL A 11 3.13 0.71 4.13
N ILE A 12 2.58 -0.37 3.61
CA ILE A 12 3.22 -1.68 3.54
C ILE A 12 3.34 -2.04 2.08
N TYR A 13 4.56 -2.22 1.59
CA TYR A 13 4.81 -2.78 0.27
C TYR A 13 4.91 -4.29 0.42
N LEU A 14 4.06 -5.01 -0.32
CA LEU A 14 4.13 -6.47 -0.37
C LEU A 14 5.33 -6.91 -1.18
N ASN A 15 5.76 -8.17 -0.99
CA ASN A 15 6.94 -8.73 -1.66
C ASN A 15 6.99 -8.44 -3.17
N GLU A 16 5.90 -8.70 -3.90
CA GLU A 16 5.84 -8.39 -5.34
C GLU A 16 6.09 -6.91 -5.65
N ALA A 17 5.54 -5.99 -4.85
CA ALA A 17 5.79 -4.56 -5.00
C ALA A 17 7.24 -4.19 -4.63
N CYS A 18 7.86 -4.87 -3.66
CA CYS A 18 9.27 -4.68 -3.30
C CYS A 18 10.18 -5.09 -4.47
N GLU A 19 10.01 -6.30 -5.00
CA GLU A 19 10.77 -6.79 -6.17
C GLU A 19 10.62 -5.85 -7.37
N GLN A 20 9.39 -5.41 -7.65
CA GLN A 20 9.11 -4.48 -8.74
C GLN A 20 9.72 -3.09 -8.52
N LEU A 21 9.84 -2.64 -7.27
CA LEU A 21 10.52 -1.37 -6.95
C LEU A 21 12.02 -1.48 -7.19
N ASP A 22 12.65 -2.60 -6.85
CA ASP A 22 14.08 -2.85 -7.05
C ASP A 22 14.46 -2.91 -8.54
N ASP A 23 13.54 -3.35 -9.39
CA ASP A 23 13.70 -3.39 -10.84
C ASP A 23 13.56 -2.00 -11.52
N LEU A 24 13.09 -0.99 -10.79
CA LEU A 24 12.97 0.38 -11.31
C LEU A 24 14.27 1.16 -11.15
N ASP A 25 14.54 2.08 -12.08
CA ASP A 25 15.59 3.08 -11.86
C ASP A 25 15.28 3.92 -10.62
N ASN A 26 16.30 4.28 -9.84
CA ASN A 26 16.18 5.03 -8.58
C ASN A 26 15.27 6.27 -8.64
N SER A 27 15.18 6.95 -9.79
CA SER A 27 14.29 8.10 -9.95
C SER A 27 12.81 7.72 -10.01
N LEU A 28 12.48 6.56 -10.60
CA LEU A 28 11.12 6.07 -10.73
C LEU A 28 10.65 5.44 -9.42
N GLU A 29 11.49 4.61 -8.80
CA GLU A 29 11.28 4.04 -7.47
C GLU A 29 10.96 5.16 -6.46
N ARG A 30 11.83 6.16 -6.35
CA ARG A 30 11.64 7.29 -5.42
C ARG A 30 10.34 8.07 -5.68
N ARG A 31 9.90 8.18 -6.93
CA ARG A 31 8.64 8.85 -7.28
C ARG A 31 7.44 8.05 -6.82
N ILE A 32 7.41 6.74 -7.09
CA ILE A 32 6.32 5.87 -6.63
C ILE A 32 6.27 5.86 -5.11
N ARG A 33 7.41 5.65 -4.46
CA ARG A 33 7.49 5.67 -3.00
C ARG A 33 6.97 6.96 -2.40
N LYS A 34 7.38 8.11 -2.96
CA LYS A 34 6.86 9.42 -2.52
C LYS A 34 5.33 9.49 -2.64
N GLN A 35 4.73 9.00 -3.71
CA GLN A 35 3.27 9.05 -3.89
C GLN A 35 2.54 8.10 -2.94
N SER A 36 3.03 6.88 -2.77
CA SER A 36 2.44 5.94 -1.81
C SER A 36 2.58 6.44 -0.38
N GLU A 37 3.76 6.95 0.00
CA GLU A 37 4.06 7.45 1.34
C GLU A 37 3.37 8.80 1.67
N GLU A 38 2.83 9.53 0.68
CA GLU A 38 1.94 10.68 0.92
C GLU A 38 0.70 10.28 1.76
N PHE A 39 0.29 9.01 1.71
CA PHE A 39 -0.75 8.44 2.57
C PHE A 39 -0.55 8.76 4.06
N LEU A 40 0.71 8.82 4.51
CA LEU A 40 1.07 9.11 5.91
C LEU A 40 0.75 10.54 6.32
N HIS A 41 0.55 11.44 5.36
CA HIS A 41 0.51 12.89 5.58
C HIS A 41 -0.75 13.56 5.04
N VAL A 42 -1.47 12.95 4.10
CA VAL A 42 -2.72 13.49 3.55
C VAL A 42 -3.80 13.64 4.62
N TRP A 43 -4.75 14.56 4.41
CA TRP A 43 -5.85 14.75 5.35
C TRP A 43 -6.76 13.52 5.38
N ASN A 44 -7.32 13.14 4.23
CA ASN A 44 -8.11 11.92 4.08
C ASN A 44 -7.26 10.79 3.49
N ALA A 45 -7.40 9.57 4.02
CA ALA A 45 -6.72 8.38 3.50
C ALA A 45 -6.97 8.19 1.99
N SER A 46 -8.19 8.45 1.53
CA SER A 46 -8.58 8.34 0.13
C SER A 46 -7.94 9.39 -0.79
N ASP A 47 -7.37 10.46 -0.25
CA ASP A 47 -6.72 11.51 -1.05
C ASP A 47 -5.45 11.01 -1.73
N VAL A 48 -4.90 9.84 -1.35
CA VAL A 48 -3.77 9.23 -2.06
C VAL A 48 -4.22 8.49 -3.33
N PHE A 49 -5.51 8.23 -3.53
CA PHE A 49 -6.02 7.45 -4.66
C PHE A 49 -6.56 8.33 -5.78
N ASN A 50 -6.48 7.81 -7.01
CA ASN A 50 -6.94 8.49 -8.21
C ASN A 50 -8.27 7.93 -8.73
N LYS A 51 -8.35 6.61 -8.84
CA LYS A 51 -9.55 5.90 -9.31
C LYS A 51 -9.52 4.45 -8.86
N SER A 52 -10.69 3.85 -8.73
CA SER A 52 -10.82 2.43 -8.44
C SER A 52 -10.52 1.56 -9.66
N VAL A 53 -9.87 0.43 -9.39
CA VAL A 53 -9.59 -0.67 -10.32
C VAL A 53 -10.67 -1.73 -10.17
N THR A 54 -10.95 -2.07 -8.91
CA THR A 54 -12.02 -2.96 -8.46
C THR A 54 -12.64 -2.40 -7.17
N ASP A 55 -13.48 -3.18 -6.47
CA ASP A 55 -14.14 -2.70 -5.25
C ASP A 55 -13.13 -2.39 -4.13
N ASP A 56 -12.07 -3.20 -4.00
CA ASP A 56 -11.07 -3.08 -2.90
C ASP A 56 -9.68 -2.62 -3.36
N VAL A 57 -9.48 -2.43 -4.66
CA VAL A 57 -8.18 -2.04 -5.23
C VAL A 57 -8.28 -0.72 -5.98
N ASP A 58 -7.45 0.23 -5.59
CA ASP A 58 -7.37 1.57 -6.16
C ASP A 58 -6.01 1.83 -6.84
N TYR A 59 -6.04 2.73 -7.83
CA TYR A 59 -4.82 3.39 -8.31
C TYR A 59 -4.33 4.40 -7.29
N ILE A 60 -3.08 4.27 -6.88
CA ILE A 60 -2.37 5.33 -6.15
C ILE A 60 -2.15 6.51 -7.12
N LYS A 61 -2.29 7.75 -6.62
CA LYS A 61 -2.16 8.98 -7.40
C LYS A 61 -0.83 9.04 -8.11
N LYS A 62 -0.87 9.67 -9.28
CA LYS A 62 0.30 9.95 -10.10
C LYS A 62 0.63 11.43 -10.03
N ASP A 63 1.93 11.73 -10.00
CA ASP A 63 2.43 12.93 -10.65
C ASP A 63 3.01 12.50 -12.01
N ARG A 64 2.87 13.34 -13.06
CA ARG A 64 3.15 13.01 -14.47
C ARG A 64 4.29 11.97 -14.62
N GLY A 65 3.98 10.77 -15.12
CA GLY A 65 5.00 9.72 -15.14
C GLY A 65 4.59 8.39 -15.77
N GLU A 66 5.62 7.58 -15.99
CA GLU A 66 5.63 6.28 -16.68
C GLU A 66 5.39 5.09 -15.75
N THR A 67 5.16 5.30 -14.45
CA THR A 67 4.95 4.22 -13.48
C THR A 67 3.64 4.38 -12.73
N ARG A 68 3.11 3.27 -12.23
CA ARG A 68 1.82 3.12 -11.56
C ARG A 68 1.96 2.16 -10.40
N ALA A 69 1.05 2.26 -9.44
CA ALA A 69 0.93 1.31 -8.36
C ALA A 69 -0.55 1.04 -8.06
N PHE A 70 -0.85 -0.19 -7.68
CA PHE A 70 -2.11 -0.58 -7.08
C PHE A 70 -1.95 -0.67 -5.58
N GLY A 71 -2.97 -0.21 -4.87
CA GLY A 71 -3.03 -0.43 -3.43
C GLY A 71 -4.45 -0.62 -2.93
N THR A 72 -4.54 -1.20 -1.75
CA THR A 72 -5.77 -1.28 -0.99
C THR A 72 -5.62 -0.50 0.31
N TYR A 73 -6.68 0.16 0.74
CA TYR A 73 -6.73 0.89 1.98
C TYR A 73 -7.61 0.17 2.98
N ILE A 74 -7.03 -0.14 4.14
CA ILE A 74 -7.68 -0.86 5.23
C ILE A 74 -7.69 0.03 6.47
N ALA A 75 -8.86 0.16 7.09
CA ALA A 75 -9.03 0.88 8.35
C ALA A 75 -9.52 -0.11 9.42
N LEU A 76 -8.64 -0.48 10.35
CA LEU A 76 -8.91 -1.56 11.31
C LEU A 76 -8.41 -1.19 12.70
N ASN A 77 -9.22 -1.38 13.75
CA ASN A 77 -8.85 -1.14 15.15
C ASN A 77 -8.13 0.19 15.44
N GLY A 78 -8.47 1.24 14.69
CA GLY A 78 -7.85 2.56 14.84
C GLY A 78 -6.56 2.75 14.05
N TYR A 79 -6.17 1.80 13.21
CA TYR A 79 -5.06 1.90 12.25
C TYR A 79 -5.60 2.29 10.87
N HIS A 80 -4.78 2.99 10.11
CA HIS A 80 -4.98 3.17 8.68
C HIS A 80 -3.79 2.58 7.94
N ILE A 81 -4.03 1.62 7.07
CA ILE A 81 -2.99 0.85 6.39
C ILE A 81 -3.23 0.97 4.89
N LEU A 82 -2.20 1.38 4.16
CA LEU A 82 -2.14 1.26 2.71
C LEU A 82 -1.26 0.06 2.36
N LEU A 83 -1.84 -0.98 1.78
CA LEU A 83 -1.07 -2.08 1.20
C LEU A 83 -0.79 -1.75 -0.26
N VAL A 84 0.48 -1.69 -0.64
CA VAL A 84 0.90 -1.55 -2.04
C VAL A 84 1.07 -2.94 -2.61
N LEU A 85 0.14 -3.34 -3.48
CA LEU A 85 0.04 -4.70 -4.00
C LEU A 85 1.01 -4.95 -5.15
N THR A 86 1.23 -3.94 -6.00
CA THR A 86 2.12 -4.01 -7.16
C THR A 86 2.52 -2.62 -7.62
N VAL A 87 3.68 -2.53 -8.26
CA VAL A 87 4.23 -1.37 -8.97
C VAL A 87 4.58 -1.78 -10.41
N PHE A 88 4.20 -0.97 -11.39
CA PHE A 88 4.42 -1.31 -12.80
C PHE A 88 4.65 -0.07 -13.68
N LYS A 89 5.27 -0.27 -14.85
CA LYS A 89 5.39 0.78 -15.87
C LYS A 89 4.09 0.91 -16.68
N GLU A 90 3.78 2.10 -17.16
CA GLU A 90 2.51 2.42 -17.83
C GLU A 90 2.36 1.69 -19.17
N ASP A 91 3.46 1.37 -19.83
CA ASP A 91 3.48 0.61 -21.08
C ASP A 91 3.00 -0.84 -20.92
N VAL A 92 3.23 -1.45 -19.75
CA VAL A 92 2.75 -2.80 -19.41
C VAL A 92 1.40 -2.80 -18.67
N LYS A 93 0.78 -1.64 -18.47
CA LYS A 93 -0.47 -1.48 -17.70
C LYS A 93 -1.57 -2.46 -18.09
N ASN A 94 -1.75 -2.75 -19.38
CA ASN A 94 -2.82 -3.63 -19.83
C ASN A 94 -2.69 -5.06 -19.27
N ASP A 95 -1.46 -5.55 -19.09
CA ASP A 95 -1.21 -6.89 -18.56
C ASP A 95 -1.59 -6.98 -17.07
N TYR A 96 -1.44 -5.88 -16.34
CA TYR A 96 -1.85 -5.76 -14.95
C TYR A 96 -3.38 -5.57 -14.80
N TRP A 97 -4.03 -4.90 -15.75
CA TRP A 97 -5.51 -4.83 -15.78
C TRP A 97 -6.16 -6.20 -15.96
N LEU A 98 -5.53 -7.09 -16.74
CA LEU A 98 -6.02 -8.46 -16.92
C LEU A 98 -5.89 -9.31 -15.65
N GLN A 99 -5.07 -8.87 -14.69
CA GLN A 99 -4.85 -9.54 -13.41
C GLN A 99 -5.63 -8.90 -12.25
N ASN A 100 -6.58 -8.01 -12.54
CA ASN A 100 -7.35 -7.30 -11.50
C ASN A 100 -8.03 -8.23 -10.48
N ALA A 101 -8.54 -9.38 -10.92
CA ALA A 101 -9.14 -10.39 -10.04
C ALA A 101 -8.14 -10.98 -9.03
N ILE A 102 -6.88 -11.14 -9.43
CA ILE A 102 -5.81 -11.61 -8.54
C ILE A 102 -5.51 -10.54 -7.48
N TYR A 103 -5.42 -9.28 -7.89
CA TYR A 103 -5.18 -8.18 -6.96
C TYR A 103 -6.34 -7.98 -5.98
N GLN A 104 -7.59 -8.17 -6.43
CA GLN A 104 -8.73 -8.12 -5.52
C GLN A 104 -8.72 -9.28 -4.52
N SER A 105 -8.54 -10.52 -4.99
CA SER A 105 -8.44 -11.67 -4.08
C SER A 105 -7.35 -11.45 -3.02
N ARG A 106 -6.19 -10.93 -3.42
CA ARG A 106 -5.12 -10.62 -2.47
C ARG A 106 -5.51 -9.51 -1.49
N ALA A 107 -6.21 -8.47 -1.94
CA ALA A 107 -6.69 -7.41 -1.05
C ALA A 107 -7.64 -7.97 0.01
N GLU A 108 -8.56 -8.84 -0.40
CA GLU A 108 -9.49 -9.54 0.49
C GLU A 108 -8.74 -10.45 1.48
N ASP A 109 -7.81 -11.27 1.00
CA ASP A 109 -7.01 -12.19 1.83
C ASP A 109 -6.23 -11.42 2.92
N TYR A 110 -5.57 -10.32 2.56
CA TYR A 110 -4.82 -9.50 3.53
C TYR A 110 -5.73 -8.74 4.50
N GLN A 111 -6.93 -8.37 4.06
CA GLN A 111 -7.91 -7.78 4.97
C GLN A 111 -8.36 -8.80 6.01
N GLU A 112 -8.68 -10.02 5.60
CA GLU A 112 -9.04 -11.12 6.51
C GLU A 112 -7.88 -11.44 7.48
N GLU A 113 -6.64 -11.53 6.99
CA GLU A 113 -5.46 -11.76 7.83
C GLU A 113 -5.29 -10.67 8.89
N LEU A 114 -5.40 -9.40 8.51
CA LEU A 114 -5.29 -8.29 9.45
C LEU A 114 -6.45 -8.31 10.46
N GLU A 115 -7.66 -8.62 10.03
CA GLU A 115 -8.83 -8.77 10.91
C GLU A 115 -8.59 -9.87 11.96
N ASP A 116 -8.11 -11.05 11.54
CA ASP A 116 -7.80 -12.18 12.43
C ASP A 116 -6.70 -11.82 13.43
N VAL A 117 -5.57 -11.27 12.96
CA VAL A 117 -4.47 -10.81 13.83
C VAL A 117 -4.97 -9.80 14.85
N SER A 118 -5.87 -8.90 14.45
CA SER A 118 -6.40 -7.86 15.32
C SER A 118 -7.35 -8.40 16.41
N GLN A 119 -7.91 -9.59 16.22
CA GLN A 119 -8.72 -10.29 17.22
C GLN A 119 -7.84 -11.03 18.23
N ASP A 120 -6.73 -11.62 17.76
CA ASP A 120 -5.83 -12.45 18.55
C ASP A 120 -4.71 -11.67 19.27
N GLY A 121 -4.43 -10.42 18.87
CA GLY A 121 -3.37 -9.61 19.47
C GLY A 121 -3.29 -8.15 18.97
N PRO A 122 -2.30 -7.39 19.47
CA PRO A 122 -2.06 -6.02 19.01
C PRO A 122 -1.45 -6.01 17.61
N LEU A 123 -2.10 -5.30 16.68
CA LEU A 123 -1.63 -5.11 15.30
C LEU A 123 -0.21 -4.52 15.21
N ASP A 124 0.22 -3.72 16.20
CA ASP A 124 1.57 -3.16 16.23
C ASP A 124 2.66 -4.24 16.19
N THR A 125 2.49 -5.32 16.95
CA THR A 125 3.46 -6.43 16.95
C THR A 125 3.55 -7.10 15.59
N TYR A 126 2.42 -7.27 14.91
CA TYR A 126 2.40 -7.82 13.56
C TYR A 126 3.07 -6.89 12.55
N ILE A 127 2.77 -5.60 12.58
CA ILE A 127 3.37 -4.60 11.69
C ILE A 127 4.89 -4.50 11.94
N GLU A 128 5.35 -4.58 13.18
CA GLU A 128 6.78 -4.60 13.50
C GLU A 128 7.44 -5.91 13.07
N ASN A 129 6.75 -7.05 13.14
CA ASN A 129 7.25 -8.29 12.57
C ASN A 129 7.41 -8.19 11.05
N LEU A 130 6.45 -7.59 10.34
CA LEU A 130 6.56 -7.31 8.90
C LEU A 130 7.74 -6.39 8.61
N ARG A 131 7.95 -5.34 9.42
CA ARG A 131 9.07 -4.40 9.25
C ARG A 131 10.43 -5.07 9.42
N ASN A 132 10.52 -6.10 10.26
CA ASN A 132 11.74 -6.87 10.49
C ASN A 132 11.92 -8.04 9.50
N ASN A 133 10.97 -8.23 8.59
CA ASN A 133 11.06 -9.20 7.50
C ASN A 133 11.54 -8.49 6.22
N ASP A 134 12.62 -8.99 5.64
CA ASP A 134 13.24 -8.43 4.42
C ASP A 134 12.31 -8.52 3.18
N ASP A 135 11.24 -9.32 3.23
CA ASP A 135 10.26 -9.46 2.16
C ASP A 135 9.30 -8.25 2.05
N TYR A 136 9.26 -7.37 3.07
CA TYR A 136 8.33 -6.26 3.13
C TYR A 136 9.04 -4.93 3.39
N ILE A 137 8.50 -3.86 2.82
CA ILE A 137 8.88 -2.50 3.21
C ILE A 137 7.72 -1.90 4.01
N VAL A 138 7.97 -1.56 5.27
CA VAL A 138 6.97 -0.93 6.15
C VAL A 138 7.39 0.50 6.51
N VAL A 139 6.56 1.47 6.13
CA VAL A 139 6.76 2.90 6.40
C VAL A 139 5.63 3.42 7.28
N GLY A 140 5.97 4.07 8.38
CA GLY A 140 5.01 4.57 9.37
C GLY A 140 5.71 5.02 10.65
N PRO A 141 4.96 5.43 11.69
CA PRO A 141 5.53 5.76 12.98
C PRO A 141 6.35 4.57 13.54
N ARG A 142 7.35 4.90 14.36
CA ARG A 142 8.06 3.94 15.20
C ARG A 142 7.63 4.23 16.64
N GLU A 143 7.38 3.18 17.41
CA GLU A 143 7.23 3.30 18.86
C GLU A 143 8.54 3.76 19.51
#